data_AF-A0A9E2HZC1-F1
#
_entry.id   AF-A0A9E2HZC1-F1
#
_cell.length_a   1.000
_cell.length_b   1.000
_cell.length_c   1.000
_cell.angle_alpha   90.00
_cell.angle_beta   90.00
_cell.angle_gamma   90.00
#
_symmetry.space_group_name_H-M   'P 1'
#
loop_
_entity.id
_entity.type
_entity.pdbx_description
1 polymer ?
#
loop_
_entity_poly.entity_id
_entity_poly.type
_entity_poly.pdbx_seq_one_letter_code
_entity_poly.pdbx_strand_id
1 'polypeptide(L)'
;MNINVTLLGQMITFALFVLFVMKFVWPPIIKALQDRQKKIADGLEASDQGKHELELARKKSLDLLHEARAQAKQVVDQANTQASQNIEDAKAKGLKENQRIIADAQNEIYREVGLAKQEVKKELKDMVLLATEKLLQKEVDQATNQQLIENFIKEI
;
A
#
# COMPACT_ATOMS: atom_id res chain seq x y z
N MET A 1 -94.33 40.51 46.89
CA MET A 1 -93.51 39.37 47.35
C MET A 1 -92.31 39.96 48.06
N ASN A 2 -92.31 39.96 49.39
CA ASN A 2 -91.35 40.71 50.19
C ASN A 2 -89.93 40.15 50.03
N ILE A 3 -88.95 41.03 49.93
CA ILE A 3 -87.53 40.68 50.07
C ILE A 3 -87.36 40.16 51.50
N ASN A 4 -87.43 38.84 51.66
CA ASN A 4 -87.24 38.17 52.93
C ASN A 4 -85.73 38.01 53.19
N VAL A 5 -85.35 37.99 54.46
CA VAL A 5 -83.96 37.76 54.94
C VAL A 5 -83.31 36.52 54.31
N THR A 6 -84.12 35.53 53.93
CA THR A 6 -83.69 34.34 53.19
C THR A 6 -83.06 34.63 51.82
N LEU A 7 -83.56 35.64 51.10
CA LEU A 7 -83.03 36.03 49.78
C LEU A 7 -81.66 36.71 49.93
N LEU A 8 -81.48 37.53 50.97
CA LEU A 8 -80.19 38.14 51.29
C LEU A 8 -79.15 37.09 51.71
N GLY A 9 -79.54 36.12 52.54
CA GLY A 9 -78.68 34.99 52.94
C GLY A 9 -78.30 34.09 51.76
N GLN A 10 -79.22 33.84 50.82
CA GLN A 10 -78.93 33.13 49.58
C GLN A 10 -77.93 33.87 48.70
N MET A 11 -78.05 35.20 48.54
CA MET A 11 -77.08 36.00 47.78
C MET A 11 -75.68 35.97 48.41
N ILE A 12 -75.57 36.08 49.74
CA ILE A 12 -74.27 35.99 50.43
C ILE A 12 -73.65 34.60 50.25
N THR A 13 -74.45 33.55 50.40
CA THR A 13 -73.98 32.16 50.21
C THR A 13 -73.54 31.92 48.76
N PHE A 14 -74.28 32.43 47.79
CA PHE A 14 -73.93 32.35 46.38
C PHE A 14 -72.63 33.12 46.07
N ALA A 15 -72.47 34.33 46.62
CA ALA A 15 -71.25 35.13 46.44
C ALA A 15 -70.02 34.43 47.04
N LEU A 16 -70.13 33.84 48.23
CA LEU A 16 -69.06 33.05 48.85
C LEU A 16 -68.73 31.80 48.03
N PHE A 17 -69.73 31.11 47.47
CA PHE A 17 -69.53 29.97 46.59
C PHE A 17 -68.79 30.36 45.31
N VAL A 18 -69.18 31.46 44.65
CA VAL A 18 -68.50 31.97 43.46
C VAL A 18 -67.04 32.32 43.78
N LEU A 19 -66.78 32.99 44.91
CA LEU A 19 -65.41 33.30 45.34
C LEU A 19 -64.58 32.04 45.59
N PHE A 20 -65.18 31.00 46.17
CA PHE A 20 -64.52 29.71 46.37
C PHE A 20 -64.18 29.04 45.03
N VAL A 21 -65.13 28.97 44.10
CA VAL A 21 -64.92 28.39 42.77
C VAL A 21 -63.85 29.18 41.99
N MET A 22 -63.91 30.52 42.02
CA MET A 22 -62.91 31.37 41.36
C MET A 22 -61.51 31.17 41.91
N LYS A 23 -61.37 31.03 43.24
CA LYS A 23 -60.05 30.94 43.88
C LYS A 23 -59.47 29.53 43.91
N PHE A 24 -60.31 28.49 44.03
CA PHE A 24 -59.84 27.11 44.24
C PHE A 24 -60.07 26.18 43.06
N VAL A 25 -61.13 26.36 42.27
CA VAL A 25 -61.48 25.42 41.19
C VAL A 25 -60.98 25.88 39.83
N TRP A 26 -61.06 27.19 39.53
CA TRP A 26 -60.60 27.72 38.25
C TRP A 26 -59.08 27.61 38.02
N PRO A 27 -58.20 27.92 38.99
CA PRO A 27 -56.76 27.88 38.76
C PRO A 27 -56.22 26.49 38.39
N PRO A 28 -56.64 25.37 39.04
CA PRO A 28 -56.24 24.03 38.61
C PRO A 28 -56.67 23.68 37.18
N ILE A 29 -57.87 24.11 36.74
CA ILE A 29 -58.39 23.82 35.40
C ILE A 29 -57.56 24.56 34.33
N ILE A 30 -57.31 25.85 34.54
CA ILE A 30 -56.49 26.64 33.60
C ILE A 30 -55.06 26.12 33.56
N LYS A 31 -54.49 25.76 34.71
CA LYS A 31 -53.16 25.16 34.78
C LYS A 31 -53.08 23.84 34.01
N ALA A 32 -54.07 22.97 34.16
CA ALA A 32 -54.12 21.70 33.41
C ALA A 32 -54.24 21.91 31.89
N LEU A 33 -54.97 22.94 31.45
CA LEU A 33 -55.05 23.32 30.03
C LEU A 33 -53.73 23.88 29.51
N GLN A 34 -53.09 24.77 30.27
CA GLN A 34 -51.78 25.34 29.93
C GLN A 34 -50.69 24.25 29.87
N ASP A 35 -50.66 23.31 30.82
CA ASP A 35 -49.70 22.20 30.83
C ASP A 35 -49.88 21.30 29.60
N ARG A 36 -51.12 21.05 29.17
CA ARG A 36 -51.39 20.30 27.94
C ARG A 36 -50.95 21.06 26.70
N GLN A 37 -51.28 22.35 26.61
CA GLN A 37 -50.88 23.19 25.48
C GLN A 37 -49.35 23.26 25.38
N LYS A 38 -48.66 23.44 26.51
CA LYS A 38 -47.20 23.44 26.58
C LYS A 38 -46.61 22.11 26.14
N LYS A 39 -47.11 20.97 26.65
CA LYS A 39 -46.63 19.64 26.21
C LYS A 39 -46.79 19.41 24.70
N ILE A 40 -47.88 19.90 24.10
CA ILE A 40 -48.11 19.77 22.66
C ILE A 40 -47.13 20.66 21.88
N ALA A 41 -46.94 21.91 22.33
CA ALA A 41 -46.00 22.83 21.72
C ALA A 41 -44.56 22.30 21.80
N ASP A 42 -44.10 21.91 22.99
CA ASP A 42 -42.77 21.35 23.22
C ASP A 42 -42.57 20.06 22.40
N GLY A 43 -43.60 19.20 22.32
CA GLY A 43 -43.54 17.96 21.53
C GLY A 43 -43.50 18.19 20.02
N LEU A 44 -44.21 19.20 19.53
CA LEU A 44 -44.18 19.58 18.11
C LEU A 44 -42.83 20.21 17.73
N GLU A 45 -42.30 21.09 18.57
CA GLU A 45 -40.98 21.70 18.39
C GLU A 45 -39.88 20.64 18.42
N ALA A 46 -39.90 19.73 19.38
CA ALA A 46 -38.93 18.63 19.45
C ALA A 46 -39.02 17.70 18.22
N SER A 47 -40.22 17.48 17.68
CA SER A 47 -40.41 16.69 16.46
C SER A 47 -39.83 17.38 15.23
N ASP A 48 -40.03 18.69 15.10
CA ASP A 48 -39.49 19.48 14.00
C ASP A 48 -37.97 19.58 14.05
N GLN A 49 -37.42 19.87 15.24
CA GLN A 49 -35.98 19.85 15.49
C GLN A 49 -35.38 18.47 15.19
N GLY A 50 -36.02 17.39 15.66
CA GLY A 50 -35.56 16.03 15.40
C GLY A 50 -35.55 15.67 13.92
N LYS A 51 -36.54 16.12 13.14
CA LYS A 51 -36.54 15.95 11.68
C LYS A 51 -35.42 16.73 11.01
N HIS A 52 -35.23 17.99 11.41
CA HIS A 52 -34.17 18.82 10.87
C HIS A 52 -32.77 18.26 11.17
N GLU A 53 -32.53 17.84 12.41
CA GLU A 53 -31.29 17.18 12.80
C GLU A 53 -31.06 15.87 12.05
N LEU A 54 -32.12 15.07 11.83
CA LEU A 54 -32.03 13.85 11.04
C LEU A 54 -31.64 14.14 9.59
N GLU A 55 -32.25 15.14 8.96
CA GLU A 55 -31.89 15.55 7.60
C GLU A 55 -30.44 16.04 7.52
N LEU A 56 -30.02 16.85 8.48
CA LEU A 56 -28.67 17.38 8.54
C LEU A 56 -27.63 16.27 8.80
N ALA A 57 -27.92 15.33 9.70
CA ALA A 57 -27.08 14.17 9.95
C ALA A 57 -27.01 13.25 8.72
N ARG A 58 -28.12 13.04 8.02
CA ARG A 58 -28.17 12.26 6.78
C ARG A 58 -27.32 12.92 5.68
N LYS A 59 -27.42 14.23 5.52
CA LYS A 59 -26.61 14.99 4.56
C LYS A 59 -25.12 14.87 4.88
N LYS A 60 -24.73 15.11 6.13
CA LYS A 60 -23.33 14.95 6.59
C LYS A 60 -22.82 13.52 6.37
N SER A 61 -23.64 12.51 6.64
CA SER A 61 -23.27 11.10 6.41
C SER A 61 -23.03 10.80 4.94
N LEU A 62 -23.88 11.32 4.04
CA LEU A 62 -23.69 11.19 2.60
C LEU A 62 -22.41 11.91 2.14
N ASP A 63 -22.17 13.13 2.61
CA ASP A 63 -20.98 13.90 2.28
C ASP A 63 -19.70 13.17 2.73
N LEU A 64 -19.67 12.68 3.97
CA LEU A 64 -18.57 11.86 4.50
C LEU A 64 -18.35 10.58 3.69
N LEU A 65 -19.43 9.93 3.24
CA LEU A 65 -19.34 8.72 2.44
C LEU A 65 -18.79 9.01 1.04
N HIS A 66 -19.18 10.13 0.44
CA HIS A 66 -18.60 10.61 -0.82
C HIS A 66 -17.12 10.95 -0.68
N GLU A 67 -16.74 11.67 0.38
CA GLU A 67 -15.35 12.00 0.66
C GLU A 67 -14.51 10.74 0.90
N ALA A 68 -14.99 9.82 1.72
CA ALA A 68 -14.30 8.55 1.99
C ALA A 68 -14.10 7.72 0.71
N ARG A 69 -15.09 7.70 -0.19
CA ARG A 69 -14.96 7.04 -1.51
C ARG A 69 -13.93 7.74 -2.40
N ALA A 70 -13.90 9.06 -2.40
CA ALA A 70 -12.93 9.83 -3.18
C ALA A 70 -11.51 9.58 -2.67
N GLN A 71 -11.30 9.63 -1.34
CA GLN A 71 -10.03 9.32 -0.71
C GLN A 71 -9.60 7.86 -0.98
N ALA A 72 -10.50 6.90 -0.86
CA ALA A 72 -10.21 5.49 -1.17
C ALA A 72 -9.77 5.31 -2.63
N LYS A 73 -10.47 5.95 -3.58
CA LYS A 73 -10.09 5.94 -4.99
C LYS A 73 -8.70 6.55 -5.19
N GLN A 74 -8.44 7.70 -4.57
CA GLN A 74 -7.13 8.35 -4.64
C GLN A 74 -6.00 7.47 -4.10
N VAL A 75 -6.21 6.78 -2.98
CA VAL A 75 -5.23 5.85 -2.40
C VAL A 75 -4.95 4.69 -3.36
N VAL A 76 -5.99 4.11 -3.97
CA VAL A 76 -5.82 3.03 -4.95
C VAL A 76 -5.08 3.51 -6.20
N ASP A 77 -5.42 4.70 -6.72
CA ASP A 77 -4.77 5.27 -7.90
C ASP A 77 -3.29 5.61 -7.62
N GLN A 78 -2.97 6.12 -6.43
CA GLN A 78 -1.60 6.34 -5.98
C GLN A 78 -0.83 5.02 -5.82
N ALA A 79 -1.44 4.00 -5.21
CA ALA A 79 -0.83 2.68 -5.06
C ALA A 79 -0.52 2.02 -6.41
N ASN A 80 -1.43 2.12 -7.39
CA ASN A 80 -1.22 1.60 -8.74
C ASN A 80 -0.08 2.33 -9.47
N THR A 81 -0.01 3.65 -9.30
CA THR A 81 1.08 4.47 -9.86
C THR A 81 2.43 4.08 -9.26
N GLN A 82 2.50 3.99 -7.93
CA GLN A 82 3.72 3.57 -7.23
C GLN A 82 4.13 2.14 -7.58
N ALA A 83 3.16 1.23 -7.72
CA ALA A 83 3.44 -0.15 -8.15
C ALA A 83 4.02 -0.18 -9.57
N SER A 84 3.47 0.61 -10.49
CA SER A 84 3.98 0.71 -11.86
C SER A 84 5.40 1.26 -11.90
N GLN A 85 5.67 2.33 -11.13
CA GLN A 85 7.02 2.90 -10.99
C GLN A 85 8.00 1.89 -10.39
N ASN A 86 7.60 1.17 -9.34
CA ASN A 86 8.44 0.14 -8.73
C ASN A 86 8.77 -1.00 -9.71
N ILE A 87 7.83 -1.40 -10.55
CA ILE A 87 8.05 -2.41 -11.59
C ILE A 87 9.03 -1.89 -12.64
N GLU A 88 8.89 -0.65 -13.07
CA GLU A 88 9.79 -0.01 -14.04
C GLU A 88 11.21 0.11 -13.48
N ASP A 89 11.35 0.59 -12.24
CA ASP A 89 12.62 0.67 -11.53
C ASP A 89 13.27 -0.69 -11.34
N ALA A 90 12.49 -1.70 -10.98
CA ALA A 90 12.98 -3.07 -10.83
C ALA A 90 13.48 -3.65 -12.16
N LYS A 91 12.75 -3.39 -13.26
CA LYS A 91 13.19 -3.77 -14.62
C LYS A 91 14.47 -3.06 -15.02
N ALA A 92 14.57 -1.75 -14.78
CA ALA A 92 15.76 -0.97 -15.10
C ALA A 92 16.99 -1.45 -14.31
N LYS A 93 16.83 -1.70 -13.00
CA LYS A 93 17.87 -2.30 -12.16
C LYS A 93 18.26 -3.71 -12.64
N GLY A 94 17.28 -4.53 -13.01
CA GLY A 94 17.50 -5.87 -13.54
C GLY A 94 18.30 -5.86 -14.85
N LEU A 95 17.97 -4.96 -15.78
CA LEU A 95 18.71 -4.80 -17.03
C LEU A 95 20.16 -4.34 -16.77
N LYS A 96 20.35 -3.39 -15.85
CA LYS A 96 21.68 -2.91 -15.49
C LYS A 96 22.54 -4.02 -14.86
N GLU A 97 21.96 -4.81 -13.95
CA GLU A 97 22.68 -5.92 -13.33
C GLU A 97 22.97 -7.04 -14.34
N ASN A 98 22.04 -7.34 -15.25
CA ASN A 98 22.26 -8.29 -16.32
C ASN A 98 23.42 -7.86 -17.23
N GLN A 99 23.47 -6.59 -17.63
CA GLN A 99 24.59 -6.03 -18.40
C GLN A 99 25.92 -6.14 -17.64
N ARG A 100 25.91 -5.90 -16.31
CA ARG A 100 27.10 -6.08 -15.46
C ARG A 100 27.57 -7.53 -15.46
N ILE A 101 26.66 -8.48 -15.25
CA ILE A 101 26.97 -9.92 -15.26
C ILE A 101 27.54 -10.34 -16.62
N ILE A 102 26.97 -9.87 -17.74
CA ILE A 102 27.48 -10.19 -19.08
C ILE A 102 28.89 -9.64 -19.27
N ALA A 103 29.15 -8.39 -18.86
CA ALA A 103 30.47 -7.78 -18.95
C ALA A 103 31.50 -8.54 -18.10
N ASP A 104 31.13 -8.92 -16.87
CA ASP A 104 31.99 -9.71 -15.99
C ASP A 104 32.27 -11.10 -16.57
N ALA A 105 31.25 -11.76 -17.14
CA ALA A 105 31.41 -13.05 -17.82
C ALA A 105 32.31 -12.96 -19.06
N GLN A 106 32.22 -11.88 -19.83
CA GLN A 106 33.13 -11.65 -20.96
C GLN A 106 34.58 -11.48 -20.48
N ASN A 107 34.80 -10.70 -19.43
CA ASN A 107 36.12 -10.52 -18.83
C ASN A 107 36.70 -11.84 -18.31
N GLU A 108 35.86 -12.66 -17.68
CA GLU A 108 36.22 -14.00 -17.23
C GLU A 108 36.65 -14.88 -18.41
N ILE A 109 35.86 -14.92 -19.48
CA ILE A 109 36.18 -15.68 -20.71
C ILE A 109 37.52 -15.20 -21.29
N TYR A 110 37.78 -13.89 -21.35
CA TYR A 110 39.05 -13.38 -21.84
C TYR A 110 40.24 -13.85 -20.99
N ARG A 111 40.06 -13.90 -19.67
CA ARG A 111 41.09 -14.41 -18.74
C ARG A 111 41.34 -15.90 -18.96
N GLU A 112 40.29 -16.71 -19.04
CA GLU A 112 40.37 -18.16 -19.27
C GLU A 112 41.00 -18.49 -20.63
N VAL A 113 40.64 -17.77 -21.69
CA VAL A 113 41.30 -17.91 -23.01
C VAL A 113 42.79 -17.53 -22.93
N GLY A 114 43.13 -16.52 -22.14
CA GLY A 114 44.52 -16.14 -21.87
C GLY A 114 45.31 -17.27 -21.21
N LEU A 115 44.74 -17.89 -20.17
CA LEU A 115 45.32 -19.04 -19.47
C LEU A 115 45.45 -20.26 -20.40
N ALA A 116 44.39 -20.59 -21.15
CA ALA A 116 44.42 -21.70 -22.11
C ALA A 116 45.51 -21.51 -23.19
N LYS A 117 45.70 -20.28 -23.68
CA LYS A 117 46.80 -19.96 -24.63
C LYS A 117 48.18 -20.13 -23.99
N GLN A 118 48.33 -19.85 -22.69
CA GLN A 118 49.59 -20.08 -21.99
C GLN A 118 49.85 -21.58 -21.83
N GLU A 119 48.84 -22.37 -21.49
CA GLU A 119 48.93 -23.84 -21.37
C GLU A 119 49.32 -24.47 -22.72
N VAL A 120 48.64 -24.09 -23.82
CA VAL A 120 48.96 -24.56 -25.17
C VAL A 120 50.38 -24.18 -25.58
N LYS A 121 50.86 -22.98 -25.23
CA LYS A 121 52.25 -22.58 -25.50
C LYS A 121 53.27 -23.43 -24.73
N LYS A 122 52.92 -23.88 -23.53
CA LYS A 122 53.77 -24.75 -22.71
C LYS A 122 53.84 -26.15 -23.34
N GLU A 123 52.69 -26.74 -23.68
CA GLU A 123 52.63 -28.03 -24.38
C GLU A 123 53.36 -27.99 -25.74
N LEU A 124 53.24 -26.89 -26.48
CA LEU A 124 53.94 -26.72 -27.76
C LEU A 124 55.47 -26.67 -27.57
N LYS A 125 55.98 -26.01 -26.52
CA LYS A 125 57.41 -25.99 -26.21
C LYS A 125 57.92 -27.41 -25.93
N ASP A 126 57.17 -28.17 -25.15
CA ASP A 126 57.51 -29.56 -24.82
C ASP A 126 57.52 -30.44 -26.08
N MET A 127 56.54 -30.27 -26.99
CA MET A 127 56.53 -30.96 -28.28
C MET A 127 57.68 -30.56 -29.21
N VAL A 128 58.02 -29.27 -29.28
CA VAL A 128 59.13 -28.79 -30.12
C VAL A 128 60.47 -29.29 -29.58
N LEU A 129 60.65 -29.35 -28.25
CA LEU A 129 61.84 -29.93 -27.64
C LEU A 129 61.97 -31.41 -28.02
N LEU A 130 60.91 -32.21 -27.83
CA LEU A 130 60.86 -33.63 -28.22
C LEU A 130 61.12 -33.84 -29.72
N ALA A 131 60.55 -33.00 -30.58
CA ALA A 131 60.77 -33.07 -32.03
C ALA A 131 62.23 -32.72 -32.39
N THR A 132 62.82 -31.74 -31.70
CA THR A 132 64.21 -31.32 -31.88
C THR A 132 65.17 -32.40 -31.40
N GLU A 133 64.93 -33.02 -30.24
CA GLU A 133 65.67 -34.18 -29.74
C GLU A 133 65.63 -35.36 -30.73
N LYS A 134 64.44 -35.65 -31.28
CA LYS A 134 64.27 -36.73 -32.27
C LYS A 134 64.96 -36.43 -33.60
N LEU A 135 64.97 -35.17 -34.04
CA LEU A 135 65.68 -34.74 -35.25
C LEU A 135 67.21 -34.79 -35.05
N LEU A 136 67.70 -34.31 -33.91
CA LEU A 136 69.12 -34.40 -33.53
C LEU A 136 69.57 -35.85 -33.43
N GLN A 137 68.79 -36.74 -32.82
CA GLN A 137 69.10 -38.17 -32.82
C GLN A 137 69.25 -38.72 -34.23
N LYS A 138 68.37 -38.34 -35.16
CA LYS A 138 68.42 -38.82 -36.56
C LYS A 138 69.61 -38.26 -37.35
N GLU A 139 69.91 -36.97 -37.21
CA GLU A 139 71.08 -36.32 -37.81
C GLU A 139 72.40 -36.87 -37.25
N VAL A 140 72.48 -37.05 -35.93
CA VAL A 140 73.63 -37.68 -35.27
C VAL A 140 73.79 -39.12 -35.72
N ASP A 141 72.72 -39.91 -35.83
CA ASP A 141 72.80 -41.30 -36.32
C ASP A 141 73.29 -41.34 -37.78
N GLN A 142 72.85 -40.42 -38.64
CA GLN A 142 73.26 -40.35 -40.04
C GLN A 142 74.72 -39.88 -40.21
N ALA A 143 75.16 -38.88 -39.44
CA ALA A 143 76.55 -38.39 -39.45
C ALA A 143 77.51 -39.37 -38.77
N THR A 144 77.10 -40.00 -37.67
CA THR A 144 77.89 -41.00 -36.94
C THR A 144 77.98 -42.30 -37.73
N ASN A 145 76.95 -42.70 -38.50
CA ASN A 145 77.05 -43.86 -39.41
C ASN A 145 78.06 -43.65 -40.53
N GLN A 146 78.14 -42.47 -41.14
CA GLN A 146 79.15 -42.21 -42.17
C GLN A 146 80.56 -42.22 -41.59
N GLN A 147 80.78 -41.64 -40.41
CA GLN A 147 82.08 -41.70 -39.73
C GLN A 147 82.44 -43.12 -39.25
N LEU A 148 81.47 -43.90 -38.77
CA LEU A 148 81.68 -45.31 -38.42
C LEU A 148 82.02 -46.13 -39.66
N ILE A 149 81.33 -45.94 -40.79
CA ILE A 149 81.61 -46.65 -42.04
C ILE A 149 82.97 -46.25 -42.62
N GLU A 150 83.34 -44.96 -42.60
CA GLU A 150 84.67 -44.52 -43.05
C GLU A 150 85.80 -45.02 -42.15
N ASN A 151 85.58 -45.11 -40.83
CA ASN A 151 86.56 -45.68 -39.91
C ASN A 151 86.67 -47.21 -40.05
N PHE A 152 85.56 -47.91 -40.29
CA PHE A 152 85.57 -49.35 -40.60
C PHE A 152 86.25 -49.66 -41.95
N ILE A 153 86.11 -48.78 -42.95
CA ILE A 153 86.79 -48.94 -44.26
C ILE A 153 88.27 -48.56 -44.17
N LYS A 154 88.69 -47.73 -43.21
CA LYS A 154 90.12 -47.41 -42.96
C LYS A 154 90.87 -48.46 -42.14
N GLU A 155 90.17 -49.35 -41.45
CA GLU A 155 90.76 -50.47 -40.69
C GLU A 155 90.84 -51.79 -41.48
N ILE A 156 90.45 -51.81 -42.76
CA ILE A 156 90.72 -52.90 -43.72
C ILE A 156 91.80 -52.45 -44.71
#